data_AF-A0A661LCW2-F1
#
_entry.id   AF-A0A661LCW2-F1
#
_cell.length_a   1.000
_cell.length_b   1.000
_cell.length_c   1.000
_cell.angle_alpha   90.00
_cell.angle_beta   90.00
_cell.angle_gamma   90.00
#
_symmetry.space_group_name_H-M   'P 1'
#
loop_
_entity.id
_entity.type
_entity.pdbx_description
1 polymer ?
#
loop_
_entity_poly.entity_id
_entity_poly.type
_entity_poly.pdbx_seq_one_letter_code
_entity_poly.pdbx_strand_id
1 'polypeptide(L)' 'MLSKAFIPYKAYYSTPFCRWQGSLANENSIVLGANTAARWLKEKGWDPKMIDYLILGI' A
#
# COMPACT_ATOMS: atom_id res chain seq x y z
N MET A 1 -21.31 19.44 -1.96
CA MET A 1 -20.00 19.59 -2.66
C MET A 1 -18.90 19.43 -1.62
N LEU A 2 -17.86 18.62 -1.86
CA LEU A 2 -16.75 18.46 -0.91
C LEU A 2 -15.88 19.73 -0.93
N SER A 3 -15.77 20.43 0.20
CA SER A 3 -15.02 21.71 0.29
C SER A 3 -13.59 21.56 0.85
N LYS A 4 -13.20 20.35 1.27
CA LYS A 4 -11.89 20.03 1.87
C LYS A 4 -11.27 18.77 1.27
N ALA A 5 -11.58 18.44 0.02
CA ALA A 5 -10.96 17.30 -0.65
C ALA A 5 -9.51 17.64 -1.03
N PHE A 6 -8.56 16.77 -0.68
CA PHE A 6 -7.16 16.90 -1.06
C PHE A 6 -6.51 15.52 -1.17
N ILE A 7 -5.40 15.42 -1.90
CA ILE A 7 -4.55 14.22 -1.91
C ILE A 7 -3.62 14.30 -0.69
N PRO A 8 -3.65 13.31 0.22
CA PRO A 8 -2.87 13.37 1.44
C PRO A 8 -1.36 13.26 1.15
N TYR A 9 -0.62 14.32 1.45
CA TYR A 9 0.84 14.30 1.37
C TYR A 9 1.42 13.29 2.39
N LYS A 10 2.50 12.59 2.02
CA LYS A 10 3.12 11.48 2.79
C LYS A 10 2.25 10.23 2.95
N ALA A 11 1.11 10.14 2.27
CA ALA A 11 0.28 8.94 2.18
C ALA A 11 0.71 7.98 1.06
N TYR A 12 2.03 7.82 0.88
CA TYR A 12 2.62 6.98 -0.16
C TYR A 12 3.64 6.04 0.46
N TYR A 13 3.76 4.85 -0.14
CA TYR A 13 4.70 3.81 0.23
C TYR A 13 4.94 2.91 -0.97
N SER A 14 5.97 2.08 -0.90
CA SER A 14 6.25 1.04 -1.89
C SER A 14 6.67 -0.24 -1.18
N THR A 15 6.60 -1.35 -1.91
CA THR A 15 7.31 -2.57 -1.53
C THR A 15 8.82 -2.31 -1.52
N PRO A 16 9.63 -3.22 -0.95
CA PRO A 16 11.04 -3.33 -1.33
C PRO A 16 11.18 -3.56 -2.83
N PHE A 17 12.30 -3.11 -3.39
CA PHE A 17 12.65 -3.35 -4.79
C PHE A 17 13.72 -4.44 -4.88
N CYS A 18 13.55 -5.37 -5.82
CA CYS A 18 14.56 -6.35 -6.17
C CYS A 18 14.74 -6.39 -7.69
N ARG A 19 15.86 -6.97 -8.14
CA ARG A 19 16.08 -7.26 -9.55
C ARG A 19 15.11 -8.35 -10.02
N TRP A 20 14.92 -8.46 -11.34
CA TRP A 20 14.20 -9.58 -11.95
C TRP A 20 14.82 -10.91 -11.53
N GLN A 21 13.98 -11.89 -11.17
CA GLN A 21 14.40 -13.19 -10.60
C GLN A 21 15.26 -13.05 -9.33
N GLY A 22 15.09 -11.95 -8.57
CA GLY A 22 15.79 -11.68 -7.31
C GLY A 22 15.12 -12.27 -6.07
N SER A 23 15.34 -11.63 -4.92
CA SER A 23 14.88 -12.12 -3.61
C SER A 23 13.36 -12.25 -3.44
N LEU A 24 12.57 -11.59 -4.28
CA LEU A 24 11.10 -11.66 -4.25
C LEU A 24 10.52 -12.51 -5.40
N ALA A 25 11.33 -13.28 -6.13
CA ALA A 25 10.88 -14.01 -7.33
C ALA A 25 9.77 -15.03 -7.06
N ASN A 26 9.74 -15.62 -5.86
CA ASN A 26 8.76 -16.63 -5.46
C ASN A 26 7.61 -16.06 -4.60
N GLU A 27 7.58 -14.73 -4.41
CA GLU A 27 6.53 -14.09 -3.62
C GLU A 27 5.25 -13.94 -4.45
N ASN A 28 4.11 -14.21 -3.83
CA ASN A 28 2.83 -13.88 -4.44
C ASN A 28 2.63 -12.35 -4.40
N SER A 29 2.38 -11.74 -5.55
CA SER A 29 2.28 -10.28 -5.68
C SER A 29 1.16 -9.66 -4.83
N ILE A 30 0.02 -10.35 -4.69
CA ILE A 30 -1.12 -9.89 -3.87
C ILE A 30 -0.74 -9.93 -2.39
N VAL A 31 -0.15 -11.04 -1.93
CA VAL A 31 0.27 -11.20 -0.53
C VAL A 31 1.36 -10.21 -0.16
N LEU A 32 2.35 -10.01 -1.04
CA LEU A 32 3.40 -9.00 -0.86
C LEU A 32 2.80 -7.58 -0.74
N GLY A 33 1.89 -7.22 -1.65
CA GLY A 33 1.20 -5.94 -1.62
C GLY A 33 0.39 -5.73 -0.33
N ALA A 34 -0.39 -6.73 0.09
CA ALA A 34 -1.18 -6.69 1.31
C ALA A 34 -0.31 -6.55 2.57
N ASN A 35 0.76 -7.35 2.69
CA ASN A 35 1.68 -7.27 3.82
C ASN A 35 2.39 -5.91 3.90
N THR A 36 2.76 -5.35 2.75
CA THR A 36 3.38 -4.02 2.67
C THR A 36 2.40 -2.93 3.12
N ALA A 37 1.16 -2.96 2.62
CA ALA A 37 0.11 -2.02 3.00
C ALA A 37 -0.20 -2.08 4.50
N ALA A 38 -0.35 -3.30 5.05
CA ALA A 38 -0.65 -3.52 6.47
C ALA A 38 0.45 -2.97 7.39
N ARG A 39 1.72 -3.20 7.04
CA ARG A 39 2.85 -2.64 7.80
C ARG A 39 2.86 -1.12 7.79
N TRP A 40 2.65 -0.52 6.62
CA TRP A 40 2.67 0.93 6.48
C TRP A 40 1.50 1.61 7.23
N LEU A 41 0.28 1.07 7.12
CA LEU A 41 -0.88 1.58 7.88
C LEU A 41 -0.62 1.51 9.39
N LYS A 42 -0.03 0.40 9.87
CA LYS A 42 0.37 0.24 11.27
C LYS A 42 1.41 1.28 11.71
N GLU A 43 2.43 1.55 10.90
CA GLU A 43 3.44 2.59 11.17
C GLU A 43 2.82 3.99 11.24
N LYS A 44 1.76 4.25 10.48
CA LYS A 44 0.99 5.51 10.55
C LYS A 44 0.00 5.57 11.70
N GLY A 45 -0.31 4.44 12.34
CA GLY A 45 -1.38 4.33 13.32
C GLY A 45 -2.77 4.54 12.72
N TRP A 46 -2.94 4.25 11.42
CA TRP A 46 -4.21 4.45 10.71
C TRP A 46 -5.04 3.17 10.75
N ASP A 47 -6.34 3.30 11.05
CA ASP A 47 -7.28 2.18 10.98
C ASP A 47 -7.59 1.86 9.50
N PRO A 48 -7.31 0.65 9.00
CA PRO A 48 -7.63 0.26 7.63
C PRO A 48 -9.12 0.44 7.26
N LYS A 49 -10.02 0.42 8.25
CA LYS A 49 -11.46 0.62 8.04
C LYS A 49 -11.85 2.02 7.59
N MET A 50 -10.93 2.99 7.64
CA MET A 50 -11.16 4.34 7.10
C MET A 50 -11.14 4.41 5.57
N ILE A 51 -10.71 3.33 4.91
CA ILE A 51 -10.59 3.26 3.44
C ILE A 51 -11.86 2.60 2.89
N ASP A 52 -12.64 3.36 2.13
CA ASP A 52 -13.90 2.87 1.54
C ASP A 52 -13.67 2.02 0.28
N TYR A 53 -12.62 2.32 -0.49
CA TYR A 53 -12.36 1.70 -1.79
C TYR A 53 -10.87 1.42 -1.99
N LEU A 54 -10.58 0.32 -2.67
CA LEU A 54 -9.24 -0.04 -3.16
C LEU A 54 -9.29 -0.18 -4.68
N ILE A 55 -8.37 0.50 -5.36
CA ILE A 55 -8.13 0.34 -6.79
C ILE A 55 -6.75 -0.29 -6.94
N LEU A 56 -6.69 -1.49 -7.50
CA LEU A 56 -5.46 -2.28 -7.66
C LEU A 56 -5.23 -2.59 -9.13
N GLY A 57 -4.07 -2.18 -9.66
CA GLY A 57 -3.56 -2.65 -10.94
C GLY A 57 -2.61 -3.83 -10.70
N ILE A 58 -2.86 -4.96 -11.37
CA ILE A 58 -2.07 -6.19 -11.27
C ILE A 58 -1.92 -6.84 -12.63
#